data_AF-A0AAW5L9J4-F1
#
_entry.id   AF-A0AAW5L9J4-F1
#
_cell.length_a   1.000
_cell.length_b   1.000
_cell.length_c   1.000
_cell.angle_alpha   90.00
_cell.angle_beta   90.00
_cell.angle_gamma   90.00
#
_symmetry.space_group_name_H-M   'P 1'
#
loop_
_entity.id
_entity.type
_entity.pdbx_description
1 polymer ?
#
loop_
_entity_poly.entity_id
_entity_poly.type
_entity_poly.pdbx_seq_one_letter_code
_entity_poly.pdbx_strand_id
1 'polypeptide(L)'
;MIPVNPQGGKVARVNAVSPYIESGNVYVPRQAPWVHDFVEECASFPNGKNDDQTDAMSQALNRFIYYHANEKFVPSEPVTLEEKVHRHIIRLSRGRRKGGQLQ
;
A
#
# COMPACT_ATOMS: atom_id res chain seq x y z
N MET A 1 16.70 -3.30 19.59
CA MET A 1 16.12 -2.35 18.62
C MET A 1 16.77 -2.65 17.28
N ILE A 2 16.00 -3.12 16.29
CA ILE A 2 16.55 -3.48 14.98
C ILE A 2 16.61 -2.19 14.14
N PRO A 3 17.80 -1.73 13.71
CA PRO A 3 17.93 -0.52 12.90
C PRO A 3 17.42 -0.80 11.48
N VAL A 4 16.32 -0.15 11.11
CA VAL A 4 15.91 -0.04 9.70
C VAL A 4 16.81 1.00 9.06
N ASN A 5 17.72 0.56 8.18
CA ASN A 5 18.55 1.47 7.40
C ASN A 5 17.68 2.06 6.27
N PRO A 6 17.36 3.36 6.27
CA PRO A 6 16.49 3.93 5.25
C PRO A 6 17.21 3.89 3.90
N GLN A 7 16.67 3.14 2.94
CA GLN A 7 17.18 3.15 1.58
C GLN A 7 16.86 4.51 0.95
N GLY A 8 17.91 5.29 0.68
CA GLY A 8 17.80 6.67 0.21
C GLY A 8 17.70 7.66 1.36
N GLY A 9 18.60 8.66 1.37
CA GLY A 9 18.60 9.75 2.35
C GLY A 9 17.27 10.51 2.37
N LYS A 10 17.09 11.41 3.35
CA LYS A 10 15.82 12.13 3.56
C LYS A 10 15.26 12.74 2.26
N VAL A 11 16.14 13.32 1.43
CA VAL A 11 15.83 13.87 0.10
C VAL A 11 15.25 12.82 -0.87
N ALA A 12 15.82 11.62 -0.92
CA ALA A 12 15.34 10.57 -1.82
C ALA A 12 13.92 10.11 -1.45
N ARG A 13 13.57 10.10 -0.16
CA ARG A 13 12.22 9.74 0.31
C ARG A 13 11.17 10.77 -0.08
N VAL A 14 11.49 12.05 0.04
CA VAL A 14 10.60 13.14 -0.39
C VAL A 14 10.46 13.12 -1.91
N ASN A 15 11.56 12.97 -2.65
CA ASN A 15 11.54 12.89 -4.12
C ASN A 15 10.68 11.73 -4.64
N ALA A 16 10.61 10.61 -3.93
CA ALA A 16 9.77 9.47 -4.32
C ALA A 16 8.26 9.78 -4.27
N VAL A 17 7.84 10.75 -3.44
CA VAL A 17 6.43 11.12 -3.26
C VAL A 17 6.06 12.44 -3.95
N SER A 18 7.03 13.25 -4.37
CA SER A 18 6.81 14.52 -5.09
C SER A 18 5.85 14.39 -6.29
N PRO A 19 5.93 13.37 -7.17
CA PRO A 19 5.01 13.24 -8.30
C PRO A 19 3.53 13.09 -7.89
N TYR A 20 3.28 12.50 -6.72
CA TYR A 20 1.91 12.36 -6.18
C TYR A 20 1.39 13.67 -5.60
N ILE A 21 2.27 14.46 -5.00
CA ILE A 21 1.94 15.81 -4.53
C ILE A 21 1.63 16.72 -5.72
N GLU A 22 2.51 16.73 -6.74
CA GLU A 22 2.37 17.56 -7.95
C GLU A 22 1.13 17.21 -8.79
N SER A 23 0.73 15.93 -8.80
CA SER A 23 -0.49 15.47 -9.49
C SER A 23 -1.79 15.78 -8.72
N GLY A 24 -1.70 16.41 -7.55
CA GLY A 24 -2.87 16.80 -6.76
C GLY A 24 -3.50 15.66 -5.96
N ASN A 25 -2.80 14.55 -5.76
CA ASN A 25 -3.28 13.42 -4.94
C ASN A 25 -3.11 13.65 -3.43
N VAL A 26 -2.57 14.80 -3.04
CA VAL A 26 -2.40 15.21 -1.64
C VAL A 26 -3.15 16.51 -1.39
N TYR A 27 -4.02 16.52 -0.38
CA TYR A 27 -4.81 17.68 0.00
C TYR A 27 -4.35 18.23 1.35
N VAL A 28 -4.08 19.54 1.39
CA VAL A 28 -3.71 20.28 2.60
C VAL A 28 -4.76 21.39 2.85
N PRO A 29 -5.40 21.44 4.04
CA PRO A 29 -6.50 22.36 4.31
C PRO A 29 -6.01 23.82 4.44
N ARG A 30 -6.41 24.71 3.53
CA ARG A 30 -5.85 26.09 3.45
C ARG A 30 -6.03 26.97 4.71
N GLN A 31 -7.05 26.71 5.52
CA GLN A 31 -7.40 27.58 6.67
C GLN A 31 -6.92 27.04 8.02
N ALA A 32 -6.21 25.90 8.05
CA ALA A 32 -5.73 25.37 9.31
C ALA A 32 -4.46 26.13 9.76
N PRO A 33 -4.33 26.46 11.06
CA PRO A 33 -3.24 27.31 11.57
C PRO A 33 -1.85 26.69 11.38
N TRP A 34 -1.76 25.36 11.31
CA TRP A 34 -0.50 24.63 11.15
C TRP A 34 0.02 24.58 9.70
N VAL A 35 -0.80 24.95 8.71
CA VAL A 35 -0.47 24.77 7.29
C VAL A 35 0.65 25.67 6.84
N HIS A 36 0.68 26.91 7.33
CA HIS A 36 1.75 27.85 7.02
C HIS A 36 3.11 27.29 7.46
N ASP A 37 3.20 26.86 8.72
CA ASP A 37 4.43 26.30 9.28
C ASP A 37 4.85 25.00 8.58
N PHE A 38 3.88 24.17 8.22
CA PHE A 38 4.12 22.95 7.46
C PHE A 38 4.71 23.23 6.07
N VAL A 39 4.16 24.21 5.35
CA VAL A 39 4.66 24.60 4.02
C VAL A 39 6.06 25.22 4.10
N GLU A 40 6.30 26.09 5.09
CA GLU A 40 7.63 26.66 5.35
C GLU A 40 8.66 25.58 5.69
N GLU A 41 8.28 24.56 6.46
CA GLU A 41 9.14 23.41 6.75
C GLU A 41 9.47 22.62 5.48
N CYS A 42 8.47 22.32 4.65
CA CYS A 42 8.65 21.65 3.37
C CYS A 42 9.55 22.45 2.41
N ALA A 43 9.42 23.78 2.38
CA ALA A 43 10.24 24.67 1.54
C ALA A 43 11.70 24.77 2.04
N SER A 44 11.90 24.67 3.35
CA SER A 44 13.22 24.75 3.98
C SER A 44 13.99 23.42 3.95
N PHE A 45 13.32 22.32 3.60
CA PHE A 45 13.90 20.99 3.56
C PHE A 45 14.99 20.85 2.47
N PRO A 46 16.11 20.11 2.70
CA PRO A 46 16.46 19.35 3.90
C PRO A 46 17.30 20.13 4.94
N ASN A 47 17.55 21.42 4.70
CA ASN A 47 18.48 22.22 5.50
C ASN A 47 17.78 22.99 6.64
N GLY A 48 16.45 22.87 6.73
CA GLY A 48 15.64 23.44 7.80
C GLY A 48 16.01 22.87 9.16
N LYS A 49 15.81 23.68 10.21
CA LYS A 49 16.05 23.24 11.60
C LYS A 49 15.12 22.11 12.02
N ASN A 50 13.91 22.10 11.47
CA ASN A 50 12.90 21.08 11.70
C ASN A 50 12.64 20.38 10.37
N ASP A 51 12.57 19.05 10.38
CA ASP A 51 12.22 18.24 9.21
C ASP A 51 11.29 17.07 9.54
N ASP A 52 10.79 17.01 10.78
CA ASP A 52 9.97 15.92 11.30
C ASP A 52 8.62 15.81 10.56
N GLN A 53 7.97 16.92 10.23
CA GLN A 53 6.67 16.90 9.54
C GLN A 53 6.84 16.46 8.08
N THR A 54 7.91 16.93 7.43
CA THR A 54 8.25 16.53 6.06
C THR A 54 8.66 15.05 5.99
N ASP A 55 9.43 14.57 6.96
CA ASP A 55 9.82 13.16 7.09
C ASP A 55 8.61 12.25 7.39
N ALA A 56 7.68 12.70 8.24
CA ALA A 56 6.45 11.96 8.55
C ALA A 56 5.52 11.88 7.32
N MET A 57 5.31 13.00 6.62
CA MET A 57 4.51 13.04 5.40
C MET A 57 5.09 12.11 4.33
N SER A 58 6.39 12.21 4.05
CA SER A 58 7.02 11.41 3.00
C SER A 58 6.92 9.91 3.28
N GLN A 59 7.08 9.49 4.53
CA GLN A 59 6.90 8.09 4.93
C GLN A 59 5.44 7.63 4.82
N ALA A 60 4.48 8.46 5.25
CA ALA A 60 3.06 8.15 5.15
C ALA A 60 2.62 8.00 3.68
N LEU A 61 3.01 8.95 2.82
CA LEU A 61 2.68 8.90 1.39
C LEU A 61 3.33 7.69 0.72
N ASN A 62 4.60 7.43 0.99
CA ASN A 62 5.31 6.26 0.49
C ASN A 62 4.56 4.97 0.90
N ARG A 63 4.15 4.86 2.17
CA ARG A 63 3.31 3.76 2.65
C ARG A 63 2.01 3.63 1.85
N PHE A 64 1.24 4.70 1.67
CA PHE A 64 -0.02 4.63 0.92
C PHE A 64 0.16 4.21 -0.54
N ILE A 65 1.19 4.74 -1.20
CA ILE A 65 1.53 4.41 -2.59
C ILE A 65 1.86 2.92 -2.74
N TYR A 66 2.71 2.37 -1.87
CA TYR A 66 3.16 0.97 -1.98
C TYR A 66 2.21 -0.06 -1.34
N TYR A 67 1.35 0.34 -0.39
CA TYR A 67 0.35 -0.55 0.17
C TYR A 67 -0.81 -0.79 -0.80
N HIS A 68 -1.28 0.24 -1.51
CA HIS A 68 -2.26 0.04 -2.58
C HIS A 68 -1.70 -0.77 -3.75
N ALA A 69 -0.39 -0.69 -4.03
CA ALA A 69 0.25 -1.52 -5.04
C ALA A 69 0.31 -3.02 -4.66
N ASN A 70 0.18 -3.38 -3.38
CA ASN A 70 0.21 -4.76 -2.89
C ASN A 70 -1.15 -5.32 -2.46
N GLU A 71 -2.22 -4.53 -2.56
CA GLU A 71 -3.57 -5.10 -2.55
C GLU A 71 -3.73 -5.91 -3.84
N LYS A 72 -3.64 -7.24 -3.73
CA LYS A 72 -4.21 -8.10 -4.77
C LYS A 72 -5.68 -7.74 -4.84
N PHE A 73 -6.12 -7.15 -5.95
CA PHE A 73 -7.55 -7.04 -6.25
C PHE A 73 -8.15 -8.44 -6.18
N VAL A 74 -8.86 -8.73 -5.08
CA VAL A 74 -9.65 -9.94 -4.93
C VAL A 74 -11.07 -9.54 -5.34
N PRO A 75 -11.56 -9.95 -6.53
CA PRO A 75 -12.93 -9.69 -6.93
C PRO A 75 -13.88 -10.24 -5.87
N SER A 76 -14.95 -9.52 -5.52
CA SER A 76 -15.94 -9.95 -4.52
C SER A 76 -16.93 -11.03 -5.00
N GLU A 77 -16.64 -11.67 -6.14
CA GLU A 77 -17.24 -12.87 -6.77
C GLU A 77 -18.76 -12.82 -7.15
N PRO A 78 -19.13 -13.33 -8.33
CA PRO A 78 -19.36 -14.78 -8.40
C PRO A 78 -18.64 -15.47 -9.57
N VAL A 79 -17.81 -16.44 -9.19
CA VAL A 79 -17.42 -17.64 -9.92
C VAL A 79 -18.54 -18.06 -10.87
N THR A 80 -18.26 -18.03 -12.17
CA THR A 80 -19.23 -18.34 -13.23
C THR A 80 -19.83 -19.74 -13.01
N LEU A 81 -21.03 -19.99 -13.55
CA LEU A 81 -21.73 -21.27 -13.36
C LEU A 81 -20.84 -22.46 -13.77
N GLU A 82 -20.03 -22.26 -14.82
CA GLU A 82 -19.03 -23.20 -15.33
C GLU A 82 -17.99 -23.60 -14.27
N GLU A 83 -17.49 -22.64 -13.50
CA GLU A 83 -16.49 -22.89 -12.47
C GLU A 83 -17.11 -23.56 -11.22
N LYS A 84 -18.39 -23.27 -10.91
CA LYS A 84 -19.14 -24.00 -9.88
C LYS A 84 -19.39 -25.46 -10.28
N VAL A 85 -19.75 -25.71 -11.54
CA VAL A 85 -19.92 -27.06 -12.11
C VAL A 85 -18.60 -27.81 -12.11
N HIS A 86 -17.51 -27.17 -12.50
CA HIS A 86 -16.17 -27.77 -12.51
C HIS A 86 -15.73 -28.20 -11.09
N ARG A 87 -15.96 -27.35 -10.08
CA ARG A 87 -15.68 -27.71 -8.67
C ARG A 87 -16.59 -28.83 -8.16
N HIS A 88 -17.85 -28.87 -8.60
CA HIS A 88 -18.79 -29.92 -8.21
C HIS A 88 -18.38 -31.28 -8.79
N ILE A 89 -18.01 -31.33 -10.09
CA ILE A 89 -17.53 -32.54 -10.77
C ILE A 89 -16.23 -33.06 -10.13
N ILE A 90 -15.29 -32.17 -9.81
CA ILE A 90 -14.04 -32.54 -9.12
C ILE A 90 -14.31 -33.06 -7.69
N ARG A 91 -15.30 -32.51 -6.99
CA ARG A 91 -15.67 -32.98 -5.65
C ARG A 91 -16.33 -34.36 -5.69
N LEU A 92 -17.17 -34.62 -6.70
CA LEU A 92 -17.81 -35.93 -6.89
C LEU A 92 -16.80 -37.01 -7.31
N SER A 93 -15.77 -36.67 -8.10
CA SER A 93 -14.75 -37.64 -8.52
C SER A 93 -13.79 -38.04 -7.40
N ARG A 94 -13.59 -37.17 -6.39
CA ARG A 94 -12.73 -37.44 -5.23
C ARG A 94 -13.40 -38.27 -4.13
N GLY A 95 -14.72 -38.37 -4.11
CA GLY A 95 -15.48 -39.14 -3.10
C GLY A 95 -15.59 -40.64 -3.35
N ARG A 96 -15.07 -41.17 -4.47
CA ARG A 96 -15.34 -42.55 -4.91
C ARG A 96 -14.16 -43.52 -4.87
N ARG A 97 -13.04 -43.17 -4.23
CA ARG A 97 -11.89 -44.08 -4.03
C ARG A 97 -11.55 -44.30 -2.56
N LYS A 98 -12.43 -44.94 -1.78
CA LYS A 98 -12.06 -45.78 -0.63
C LYS A 98 -13.15 -46.83 -0.33
N GLY A 99 -13.04 -47.93 -1.07
CA GLY A 99 -13.52 -49.27 -0.73
C GLY A 99 -12.82 -50.15 -1.76
N GLY A 100 -11.82 -50.98 -1.43
CA GLY A 100 -11.62 -51.80 -0.25
C GLY A 100 -11.29 -53.17 -0.84
N GLN A 101 -10.04 -53.61 -0.75
CA GLN A 101 -9.73 -55.02 -0.93
C GLN A 101 -8.60 -55.38 0.04
N LEU A 102 -9.04 -56.15 1.04
CA LEU A 102 -8.25 -56.92 2.00
C LEU A 102 -7.68 -58.15 1.30
N GLN A 103 -6.43 -58.48 1.67
CA GLN A 103 -5.69 -59.74 1.46
C GLN A 103 -5.49 -60.22 0.02
#